data_AF-A0A0B2UD20-F1
#
_entry.id   AF-A0A0B2UD20-F1
#
_cell.length_a   1.000
_cell.length_b   1.000
_cell.length_c   1.000
_cell.angle_alpha   90.00
_cell.angle_beta   90.00
_cell.angle_gamma   90.00
#
_symmetry.space_group_name_H-M   'P 1'
#
loop_
_entity.id
_entity.type
_entity.pdbx_description
1 polymer ?
#
loop_
_entity_poly.entity_id
_entity_poly.type
_entity_poly.pdbx_seq_one_letter_code
_entity_poly.pdbx_strand_id
1 'polypeptide(L)'
;MDKASIEAYIRIKPGGRELRYTKSSVAVNREGGDTVEYEFDGVIGPEATQLQVFEMFRSVVPRLMEGYNQTIFCYGSTGSGKTHTMVGSEESRGLMFNLAQEILEHGEFFASYMEIYNEKIYDLLEPKELALREFNKLIVVPNLFLKRIESMSEFESVLKQGIKNRTTAETKLNKSSSRSHGILRICVGDSKLNLIDLAGSENNRKTGNEGIRLTESNNINRSLFVLGNVVNAILKKENRVPYRDSKLTRLLQDSLGGRSLCYIIANVINDRLNIGDSISTLSFASKSRKIVNNEIICNRSHEDSFAGIVDEEKCLRMPLSVKTNTRFNMSRAEGYKKNGGIQNEYNYFRSKACIQFDIENDKVLLSLDKQHQYGTRTIAGDKISNTDKRPSKRINGNDSGSLILKSIVDKPEILLSPRTKEKSYKAFLKRASGFESAHKYRLALEDYRTIQKFCDNEFVRQKIESIGTLFKKPKRNIELTKEDVLAILNKGNFFDIKKLPKVGDKRAQVIVDFVNEGNLFETVADLKLLFSTKVVDSILLSISKR
;
A
#
# COMPACT_ATOMS: atom_id res chain seq x y z
N MET A 1 -20.00 -16.30 -17.96
CA MET A 1 -19.01 -16.24 -16.87
C MET A 1 -19.10 -17.59 -16.21
N ASP A 2 -18.08 -18.40 -16.41
CA ASP A 2 -18.05 -19.73 -15.81
C ASP A 2 -17.72 -19.59 -14.32
N LYS A 3 -18.19 -20.54 -13.53
CA LYS A 3 -18.06 -20.51 -12.09
C LYS A 3 -17.14 -21.65 -11.68
N ALA A 4 -16.04 -21.33 -11.02
CA ALA A 4 -15.13 -22.30 -10.42
C ALA A 4 -15.21 -22.23 -8.90
N SER A 5 -15.37 -23.37 -8.25
CA SER A 5 -15.12 -23.47 -6.81
C SER A 5 -13.61 -23.36 -6.55
N ILE A 6 -13.23 -22.88 -5.37
CA ILE A 6 -11.84 -22.97 -4.91
C ILE A 6 -11.48 -24.45 -4.74
N GLU A 7 -10.35 -24.87 -5.31
CA GLU A 7 -9.84 -26.23 -5.14
C GLU A 7 -8.94 -26.29 -3.89
N ALA A 8 -9.17 -27.28 -3.04
CA ALA A 8 -8.43 -27.48 -1.81
C ALA A 8 -7.72 -28.84 -1.81
N TYR A 9 -6.40 -28.80 -1.61
CA TYR A 9 -5.53 -29.95 -1.52
C TYR A 9 -4.90 -30.04 -0.14
N ILE A 10 -4.83 -31.23 0.43
CA ILE A 10 -4.12 -31.45 1.70
C ILE A 10 -2.75 -32.03 1.41
N ARG A 11 -1.70 -31.47 2.00
CA ARG A 11 -0.37 -32.08 2.01
C ARG A 11 0.03 -32.46 3.42
N ILE A 12 0.18 -33.76 3.65
CA ILE A 12 0.53 -34.31 4.95
C ILE A 12 2.05 -34.35 5.06
N LYS A 13 2.60 -33.74 6.11
CA LYS A 13 4.03 -33.84 6.42
C LYS A 13 4.40 -35.27 6.84
N PRO A 14 5.56 -35.80 6.42
CA PRO A 14 6.10 -37.04 6.96
C PRO A 14 6.19 -37.05 8.49
N GLY A 15 5.89 -38.21 9.09
CA GLY A 15 5.97 -38.46 10.53
C GLY A 15 4.60 -38.45 11.23
N GLY A 16 4.49 -39.30 12.25
CA GLY A 16 3.28 -39.47 13.06
C GLY A 16 2.15 -40.26 12.37
N ARG A 17 1.05 -40.53 13.10
CA ARG A 17 0.01 -41.51 12.72
C ARG A 17 -1.41 -41.11 13.17
N GLU A 18 -1.63 -39.84 13.47
CA GLU A 18 -2.90 -39.36 14.04
C GLU A 18 -4.03 -39.16 13.01
N LEU A 19 -3.67 -38.88 11.76
CA LEU A 19 -4.56 -38.65 10.62
C LEU A 19 -4.72 -39.93 9.82
N ARG A 20 -5.97 -40.33 9.57
CA ARG A 20 -6.33 -41.34 8.57
C ARG A 20 -6.69 -40.62 7.28
N TYR A 21 -6.27 -41.10 6.12
CA TYR A 21 -6.53 -40.41 4.86
C TYR A 21 -6.68 -41.37 3.68
N THR A 22 -7.45 -40.93 2.69
CA THR A 22 -7.58 -41.55 1.37
C THR A 22 -7.02 -40.58 0.33
N LYS A 23 -7.27 -40.80 -0.97
CA LYS A 23 -6.88 -39.86 -2.03
C LYS A 23 -7.67 -38.54 -1.99
N SER A 24 -8.84 -38.51 -1.35
CA SER A 24 -9.77 -37.37 -1.37
C SER A 24 -10.35 -37.02 0.00
N SER A 25 -10.08 -37.79 1.05
CA SER A 25 -10.57 -37.51 2.41
C SER A 25 -9.49 -37.61 3.47
N VAL A 26 -9.66 -36.83 4.54
CA VAL A 26 -8.83 -36.88 5.75
C VAL A 26 -9.73 -36.95 6.98
N ALA A 27 -9.55 -37.98 7.80
CA ALA A 27 -10.24 -38.20 9.05
C ALA A 27 -9.31 -38.01 10.25
N VAL A 28 -9.80 -37.31 11.27
CA VAL A 28 -9.06 -36.97 12.48
C VAL A 28 -9.93 -37.18 13.72
N ASN A 29 -9.36 -37.80 14.74
CA ASN A 29 -10.02 -37.97 16.04
C ASN A 29 -9.85 -36.69 16.87
N ARG A 30 -10.95 -36.15 17.40
CA ARG A 30 -10.93 -35.03 18.35
C ARG A 30 -10.72 -35.55 19.76
N GLU A 31 -10.25 -34.67 20.67
CA GLU A 31 -10.02 -35.00 22.08
C GLU A 31 -11.27 -35.51 22.82
N GLY A 32 -12.47 -35.28 22.28
CA GLY A 32 -13.75 -35.80 22.80
C GLY A 32 -14.17 -37.18 22.27
N GLY A 33 -13.34 -37.86 21.47
CA GLY A 33 -13.65 -39.17 20.88
C GLY A 33 -14.37 -39.12 19.52
N ASP A 34 -14.92 -37.95 19.15
CA ASP A 34 -15.53 -37.75 17.84
C ASP A 34 -14.50 -37.82 16.71
N THR A 35 -14.77 -38.64 15.70
CA THR A 35 -14.03 -38.61 14.44
C THR A 35 -14.67 -37.59 13.51
N VAL A 36 -13.87 -36.68 12.97
CA VAL A 36 -14.31 -35.76 11.91
C VAL A 36 -13.59 -36.08 10.62
N GLU A 37 -14.36 -36.29 9.57
CA GLU A 37 -13.87 -36.50 8.21
C GLU A 37 -14.12 -35.26 7.35
N TYR A 38 -13.13 -34.93 6.53
CA TYR A 38 -13.17 -33.82 5.60
C TYR A 38 -12.88 -34.34 4.19
N GLU A 39 -13.62 -33.85 3.21
CA GLU A 39 -13.39 -34.12 1.78
C GLU A 39 -12.71 -32.94 1.08
N PHE A 40 -11.81 -33.27 0.15
CA PHE A 40 -10.94 -32.35 -0.57
C PHE A 40 -10.76 -32.79 -2.02
N ASP A 41 -10.25 -31.89 -2.86
CA ASP A 41 -10.03 -32.15 -4.29
C ASP A 41 -8.78 -33.02 -4.51
N GLY A 42 -7.89 -33.10 -3.51
CA GLY A 42 -6.87 -34.13 -3.44
C GLY A 42 -6.12 -34.16 -2.12
N VAL A 43 -5.61 -35.34 -1.77
CA VAL A 43 -4.77 -35.56 -0.58
C VAL A 43 -3.42 -36.11 -1.02
N ILE A 44 -2.38 -35.36 -0.68
CA ILE A 44 -0.98 -35.63 -0.95
C ILE A 44 -0.39 -36.25 0.33
N GLY A 45 -0.13 -37.55 0.26
CA GLY A 45 0.43 -38.33 1.36
C GLY A 45 1.87 -37.91 1.73
N PRO A 46 2.38 -38.38 2.87
CA PRO A 46 3.70 -38.02 3.40
C PRO A 46 4.84 -38.41 2.46
N GLU A 47 4.72 -39.53 1.75
CA GLU A 47 5.77 -40.04 0.85
C GLU A 47 5.80 -39.33 -0.51
N ALA A 48 4.92 -38.36 -0.75
CA ALA A 48 4.81 -37.70 -2.04
C ALA A 48 6.00 -36.77 -2.33
N THR A 49 6.64 -36.98 -3.49
CA THR A 49 7.76 -36.16 -3.96
C THR A 49 7.28 -34.79 -4.45
N GLN A 50 8.20 -33.84 -4.56
CA GLN A 50 7.90 -32.51 -5.10
C GLN A 50 7.41 -32.55 -6.56
N LEU A 51 7.93 -33.50 -7.35
CA LEU A 51 7.47 -33.71 -8.72
C LEU A 51 6.03 -34.20 -8.75
N GLN A 52 5.65 -35.14 -7.89
CA GLN A 52 4.27 -35.60 -7.78
C GLN A 52 3.32 -34.47 -7.35
N VAL A 53 3.76 -33.57 -6.47
CA VAL A 53 2.99 -32.37 -6.14
C VAL A 53 2.85 -31.47 -7.37
N PHE A 54 3.93 -31.21 -8.10
CA PHE A 54 3.88 -30.41 -9.33
C PHE A 54 2.91 -30.98 -10.37
N GLU A 55 2.93 -32.29 -10.63
CA GLU A 55 2.04 -32.92 -11.60
C GLU A 55 0.55 -32.67 -11.29
N MET A 56 0.17 -32.56 -10.01
CA MET A 56 -1.19 -32.22 -9.62
C MET A 56 -1.59 -30.79 -9.98
N PHE A 57 -0.63 -29.87 -10.08
CA PHE A 57 -0.85 -28.46 -10.43
C PHE A 57 -0.39 -28.11 -11.84
N ARG A 58 0.06 -29.08 -12.64
CA ARG A 58 0.57 -28.84 -13.99
C ARG A 58 -0.48 -28.20 -14.90
N SER A 59 -1.76 -28.54 -14.71
CA SER A 59 -2.90 -27.96 -15.45
C SER A 59 -3.09 -26.45 -15.24
N VAL A 60 -2.45 -25.85 -14.24
CA VAL A 60 -2.40 -24.40 -14.05
C VAL A 60 -1.73 -23.71 -15.24
N VAL A 61 -0.72 -24.33 -15.86
CA VAL A 61 0.03 -23.70 -16.96
C VAL A 61 -0.83 -23.47 -18.20
N PRO A 62 -1.53 -24.47 -18.79
CA PRO A 62 -2.36 -24.21 -19.96
C PRO A 62 -3.48 -23.20 -19.68
N ARG A 63 -4.10 -23.22 -18.49
CA ARG A 63 -5.08 -22.19 -18.08
C ARG A 63 -4.45 -20.80 -18.00
N LEU A 64 -3.17 -20.68 -17.61
CA LEU A 64 -2.47 -19.40 -17.58
C LEU A 64 -2.28 -18.89 -19.02
N MET A 65 -1.87 -19.76 -19.93
CA MET A 65 -1.68 -19.44 -21.35
C MET A 65 -3.00 -19.04 -22.04
N GLU A 66 -4.12 -19.62 -21.61
CA GLU A 66 -5.48 -19.24 -22.05
C GLU A 66 -5.95 -17.88 -21.51
N GLY A 67 -5.19 -17.24 -20.61
CA GLY A 67 -5.50 -15.91 -20.08
C GLY A 67 -6.20 -15.90 -18.71
N TYR A 68 -6.30 -17.03 -18.00
CA TYR A 68 -6.91 -17.07 -16.67
C TYR A 68 -5.95 -16.54 -15.60
N ASN A 69 -6.43 -15.63 -14.75
CA ASN A 69 -5.73 -15.28 -13.51
C ASN A 69 -5.84 -16.43 -12.52
N GLN A 70 -4.74 -16.74 -11.85
CA GLN A 70 -4.65 -17.87 -10.96
C GLN A 70 -3.88 -17.55 -9.68
N THR A 71 -4.21 -18.24 -8.60
CA THR A 71 -3.52 -18.12 -7.32
C THR A 71 -3.40 -19.50 -6.70
N ILE A 72 -2.18 -19.89 -6.35
CA ILE A 72 -1.89 -21.06 -5.51
C ILE A 72 -1.29 -20.53 -4.22
N PHE A 73 -1.86 -20.89 -3.08
CA PHE A 73 -1.28 -20.52 -1.79
C PHE A 73 -1.20 -21.68 -0.81
N CYS A 74 -0.08 -21.75 -0.08
CA CYS A 74 0.12 -22.69 1.01
C CYS A 74 -0.41 -22.11 2.32
N TYR A 75 -1.17 -22.89 3.07
CA TYR A 75 -1.74 -22.51 4.38
C TYR A 75 -1.49 -23.62 5.41
N GLY A 76 -1.21 -23.26 6.65
CA GLY A 76 -0.96 -24.21 7.74
C GLY A 76 0.01 -23.67 8.79
N SER A 77 0.25 -24.45 9.84
CA SER A 77 1.13 -24.05 10.94
C SER A 77 2.60 -23.97 10.53
N THR A 78 3.41 -23.28 11.33
CA THR A 78 4.86 -23.26 11.16
C THR A 78 5.43 -24.67 11.24
N GLY A 79 6.34 -24.97 10.31
CA GLY A 79 6.93 -26.31 10.22
C GLY A 79 6.06 -27.36 9.54
N SER A 80 4.85 -27.04 9.07
CA SER A 80 3.97 -27.99 8.36
C SER A 80 4.38 -28.29 6.91
N GLY A 81 5.29 -27.50 6.33
CA GLY A 81 5.83 -27.73 4.98
C GLY A 81 5.36 -26.76 3.90
N LYS A 82 4.83 -25.58 4.26
CA LYS A 82 4.43 -24.52 3.30
C LYS A 82 5.57 -24.10 2.37
N THR A 83 6.67 -23.61 2.96
CA THR A 83 7.87 -23.20 2.21
C THR A 83 8.51 -24.37 1.48
N HIS A 84 8.52 -25.58 2.06
CA HIS A 84 8.97 -26.78 1.36
C HIS A 84 8.14 -27.04 0.10
N THR A 85 6.81 -26.85 0.17
CA THR A 85 5.93 -27.04 -1.00
C THR A 85 6.13 -25.99 -2.08
N MET A 86 6.22 -24.73 -1.69
CA MET A 86 6.36 -23.62 -2.64
C MET A 86 7.77 -23.51 -3.21
N VAL A 87 8.79 -23.52 -2.36
CA VAL A 87 10.18 -23.27 -2.72
C VAL A 87 10.95 -24.58 -2.90
N GLY A 88 10.85 -25.50 -1.93
CA GLY A 88 11.62 -26.74 -1.91
C GLY A 88 13.08 -26.55 -1.49
N SER A 89 13.92 -27.52 -1.81
CA SER A 89 15.38 -27.48 -1.65
C SER A 89 16.07 -27.44 -3.01
N GLU A 90 17.41 -27.37 -3.03
CA GLU A 90 18.15 -27.42 -4.30
C GLU A 90 17.99 -28.78 -5.00
N GLU A 91 17.93 -29.86 -4.22
CA GLU A 91 17.76 -31.25 -4.67
C GLU A 91 16.30 -31.59 -4.97
N SER A 92 15.35 -30.91 -4.31
CA SER A 92 13.92 -31.16 -4.44
C SER A 92 13.15 -29.85 -4.61
N ARG A 93 13.22 -29.32 -5.84
CA ARG A 93 12.63 -28.05 -6.24
C ARG A 93 11.10 -28.07 -6.08
N GLY A 94 10.56 -27.01 -5.47
CA GLY A 94 9.12 -26.87 -5.22
C GLY A 94 8.34 -26.28 -6.40
N LEU A 95 7.06 -25.96 -6.14
CA LEU A 95 6.12 -25.48 -7.16
C LEU A 95 6.60 -24.23 -7.90
N MET A 96 7.24 -23.28 -7.22
CA MET A 96 7.72 -22.04 -7.83
C MET A 96 8.70 -22.29 -8.97
N PHE A 97 9.61 -23.26 -8.80
CA PHE A 97 10.60 -23.59 -9.81
C PHE A 97 10.02 -24.48 -10.91
N ASN A 98 9.29 -25.54 -10.55
CA ASN A 98 8.77 -26.50 -11.53
C ASN A 98 7.70 -25.86 -12.44
N LEU A 99 6.82 -25.00 -11.90
CA LEU A 99 5.84 -24.27 -12.71
C LEU A 99 6.52 -23.22 -13.60
N ALA A 100 7.54 -22.52 -13.11
CA ALA A 100 8.29 -21.58 -13.94
C ALA A 100 8.99 -22.27 -15.11
N GLN A 101 9.53 -23.48 -14.89
CA GLN A 101 10.12 -24.31 -15.93
C GLN A 101 9.10 -24.68 -17.00
N GLU A 102 7.94 -25.22 -16.60
CA GLU A 102 6.87 -25.58 -17.54
C GLU A 102 6.33 -24.35 -18.29
N ILE A 103 6.15 -23.21 -17.61
CA ILE A 103 5.71 -21.96 -18.25
C ILE A 103 6.71 -21.52 -19.32
N LEU A 104 8.01 -21.67 -19.06
CA LEU A 104 9.05 -21.26 -19.99
C LEU A 104 9.06 -22.09 -21.29
N GLU A 105 8.55 -23.34 -21.26
CA GLU A 105 8.39 -24.15 -22.48
C GLU A 105 7.38 -23.53 -23.46
N HIS A 106 6.47 -22.69 -22.97
CA HIS A 106 5.49 -21.97 -23.78
C HIS A 106 5.94 -20.56 -24.19
N GLY A 107 7.01 -20.03 -23.57
CA GLY A 107 7.57 -18.72 -23.89
C GLY A 107 8.05 -17.95 -22.66
N GLU A 108 8.58 -16.76 -22.93
CA GLU A 108 9.04 -15.84 -21.90
C GLU A 108 7.90 -15.34 -21.01
N PHE A 109 8.27 -14.92 -19.79
CA PHE A 109 7.33 -14.35 -18.84
C PHE A 109 7.99 -13.27 -17.98
N PHE A 110 7.17 -12.51 -17.24
CA PHE A 110 7.66 -11.55 -16.26
C PHE A 110 7.48 -12.09 -14.85
N ALA A 111 8.53 -12.00 -14.03
CA ALA A 111 8.51 -12.38 -12.63
C ALA A 111 8.65 -11.16 -11.71
N SER A 112 7.91 -11.17 -10.60
CA SER A 112 8.08 -10.26 -9.47
C SER A 112 7.98 -11.03 -8.17
N TYR A 113 8.72 -10.62 -7.15
CA TYR A 113 8.67 -11.27 -5.85
C TYR A 113 8.52 -10.21 -4.76
N MET A 114 7.46 -10.33 -3.95
CA MET A 114 7.19 -9.41 -2.84
C MET A 114 6.92 -10.16 -1.54
N GLU A 115 7.09 -9.45 -0.44
CA GLU A 115 6.80 -9.90 0.91
C GLU A 115 5.76 -8.98 1.55
N ILE A 116 4.75 -9.57 2.19
CA ILE A 116 3.89 -8.84 3.13
C ILE A 116 4.37 -9.15 4.53
N TYR A 117 4.86 -8.12 5.21
CA TYR A 117 5.36 -8.24 6.56
C TYR A 117 4.86 -7.05 7.40
N ASN A 118 4.23 -7.35 8.54
CA ASN A 118 3.68 -6.33 9.45
C ASN A 118 2.77 -5.30 8.74
N GLU A 119 1.86 -5.78 7.87
CA GLU A 119 0.93 -4.96 7.06
C GLU A 119 1.61 -3.95 6.11
N LYS A 120 2.89 -4.17 5.82
CA LYS A 120 3.67 -3.47 4.80
C LYS A 120 4.05 -4.42 3.68
N ILE A 121 4.20 -3.88 2.48
CA ILE A 121 4.61 -4.65 1.30
C ILE A 121 6.04 -4.26 0.97
N TYR A 122 6.91 -5.23 0.76
CA TYR A 122 8.29 -5.04 0.36
C TYR A 122 8.54 -5.76 -0.96
N ASP A 123 9.24 -5.10 -1.86
CA ASP A 123 9.81 -5.74 -3.04
C ASP A 123 11.04 -6.55 -2.62
N LEU A 124 11.10 -7.83 -3.00
CA LEU A 124 12.22 -8.71 -2.66
C LEU A 124 13.33 -8.71 -3.72
N LEU A 125 13.10 -8.12 -4.89
CA LEU A 125 14.10 -8.02 -5.97
C LEU A 125 14.80 -6.67 -5.94
N GLU A 126 14.05 -5.60 -5.67
CA GLU A 126 14.57 -4.26 -5.39
C GLU A 126 14.12 -3.80 -3.98
N PRO A 127 14.82 -4.18 -2.90
CA PRO A 127 14.41 -3.96 -1.50
C PRO A 127 13.87 -2.56 -1.19
N LYS A 128 12.55 -2.38 -1.28
CA LYS A 128 11.84 -1.12 -1.04
C LYS A 128 10.43 -1.36 -0.53
N GLU A 129 9.92 -0.47 0.31
CA GLU A 129 8.52 -0.50 0.76
C GLU A 129 7.61 0.00 -0.36
N LEU A 130 6.53 -0.74 -0.62
CA LEU A 130 5.56 -0.48 -1.68
C LEU A 130 4.17 -0.21 -1.09
N ALA A 131 3.39 0.61 -1.80
CA ALA A 131 2.03 0.93 -1.42
C ALA A 131 1.02 0.10 -2.22
N LEU A 132 0.09 -0.55 -1.55
CA LEU A 132 -1.05 -1.21 -2.20
C LEU A 132 -2.10 -0.18 -2.64
N ARG A 133 -2.47 -0.18 -3.93
CA ARG A 133 -3.49 0.70 -4.50
C ARG A 133 -4.64 -0.09 -5.12
N GLU A 134 -5.75 0.59 -5.34
CA GLU A 134 -6.92 0.07 -6.03
C GLU A 134 -7.22 1.02 -7.19
N PHE A 135 -7.25 0.51 -8.41
CA PHE A 135 -7.53 1.25 -9.63
C PHE A 135 -8.58 0.48 -10.43
N ASN A 136 -9.71 1.12 -10.78
CA ASN A 136 -10.82 0.45 -11.49
C ASN A 136 -11.26 -0.89 -10.86
N LYS A 137 -11.32 -0.94 -9.52
CA LYS A 137 -11.63 -2.14 -8.71
C LYS A 137 -10.57 -3.26 -8.80
N LEU A 138 -9.43 -3.01 -9.44
CA LEU A 138 -8.28 -3.92 -9.50
C LEU A 138 -7.27 -3.53 -8.43
N ILE A 139 -6.77 -4.52 -7.72
CA ILE A 139 -5.74 -4.33 -6.69
C ILE A 139 -4.36 -4.40 -7.34
N VAL A 140 -3.60 -3.30 -7.23
CA VAL A 140 -2.30 -3.12 -7.87
C VAL A 140 -1.23 -2.71 -6.85
N VAL A 141 0.01 -3.13 -7.11
CA VAL A 141 1.19 -2.74 -6.34
C VAL A 141 2.08 -1.94 -7.29
N PRO A 142 1.89 -0.62 -7.43
CA PRO A 142 2.69 0.21 -8.33
C PRO A 142 4.17 0.15 -7.96
N ASN A 143 5.04 0.25 -8.97
CA ASN A 143 6.50 0.17 -8.84
C ASN A 143 7.05 -1.16 -8.32
N LEU A 144 6.24 -2.22 -8.27
CA LEU A 144 6.75 -3.58 -8.06
C LEU A 144 7.69 -3.93 -9.23
N PHE A 145 8.91 -4.32 -8.91
CA PHE A 145 9.91 -4.66 -9.91
C PHE A 145 9.49 -5.90 -10.69
N LEU A 146 9.61 -5.81 -12.02
CA LEU A 146 9.27 -6.87 -12.97
C LEU A 146 10.52 -7.22 -13.77
N LYS A 147 10.97 -8.46 -13.66
CA LYS A 147 12.09 -9.00 -14.43
C LYS A 147 11.55 -9.91 -15.52
N ARG A 148 11.88 -9.60 -16.79
CA ARG A 148 11.68 -10.52 -17.90
C ARG A 148 12.58 -11.74 -17.72
N ILE A 149 12.02 -12.92 -17.92
CA ILE A 149 12.69 -14.22 -17.77
C ILE A 149 12.66 -14.92 -19.12
N GLU A 150 13.85 -15.17 -19.67
CA GLU A 150 14.05 -15.87 -20.93
C GLU A 150 14.74 -17.24 -20.74
N SER A 151 15.25 -17.52 -19.53
CA SER A 151 15.90 -18.79 -19.20
C SER A 151 15.67 -19.20 -17.74
N MET A 152 15.75 -20.51 -17.46
CA MET A 152 15.67 -21.01 -16.08
C MET A 152 16.83 -20.55 -15.20
N SER A 153 18.01 -20.26 -15.79
CA SER A 153 19.15 -19.69 -15.06
C SER A 153 18.82 -18.29 -14.52
N GLU A 154 18.17 -17.44 -15.33
CA GLU A 154 17.70 -16.13 -14.87
C GLU A 154 16.64 -16.26 -13.78
N PHE A 155 15.66 -17.15 -13.98
CA PHE A 155 14.62 -17.38 -12.98
C PHE A 155 15.20 -17.86 -11.64
N GLU A 156 16.13 -18.81 -11.68
CA GLU A 156 16.77 -19.32 -10.48
C GLU A 156 17.53 -18.22 -9.74
N SER A 157 18.23 -17.33 -10.46
CA SER A 157 18.89 -16.17 -9.87
C SER A 157 17.90 -15.24 -9.16
N VAL A 158 16.77 -14.92 -9.82
CA VAL A 158 15.69 -14.11 -9.25
C VAL A 158 15.09 -14.75 -8.00
N LEU A 159 14.82 -16.06 -8.05
CA LEU A 159 14.27 -16.80 -6.92
C LEU A 159 15.25 -16.84 -5.74
N LYS A 160 16.53 -17.15 -6.00
CA LYS A 160 17.61 -17.15 -4.99
C LYS A 160 17.80 -15.78 -4.35
N GLN A 161 17.80 -14.72 -5.16
CA GLN A 161 17.88 -13.34 -4.66
C GLN A 161 16.69 -13.00 -3.76
N GLY A 162 15.46 -13.29 -4.19
CA GLY A 162 14.27 -13.00 -3.40
C GLY A 162 14.22 -13.77 -2.08
N ILE A 163 14.58 -15.06 -2.09
CA ILE A 163 14.70 -15.88 -0.88
C ILE A 163 15.77 -15.30 0.06
N LYS A 164 16.96 -14.98 -0.46
CA LYS A 164 18.04 -14.37 0.33
C LYS A 164 17.60 -13.06 0.96
N ASN A 165 16.89 -12.21 0.22
CA ASN A 165 16.41 -10.93 0.72
C ASN A 165 15.34 -11.10 1.80
N ARG A 166 14.44 -12.08 1.64
CA ARG A 166 13.46 -12.47 2.67
C ARG A 166 14.17 -12.91 3.96
N THR A 167 15.16 -13.81 3.86
CA THR A 167 15.96 -14.29 5.00
C THR A 167 16.86 -13.19 5.61
N THR A 168 17.32 -12.22 4.81
CA THR A 168 18.13 -11.10 5.32
C THR A 168 17.27 -10.09 6.09
N ALA A 169 16.04 -9.84 5.63
CA ALA A 169 15.07 -9.04 6.38
C ALA A 169 14.71 -9.70 7.71
N GLU A 170 14.62 -11.03 7.71
CA GLU A 170 14.45 -11.88 8.89
C GLU A 170 15.57 -11.69 9.92
N THR A 171 16.82 -11.87 9.52
CA THR A 171 18.00 -11.76 10.42
C THR A 171 18.22 -10.35 10.96
N LYS A 172 18.06 -9.31 10.14
CA LYS A 172 18.22 -7.90 10.56
C LYS A 172 17.16 -7.44 11.57
N LEU A 173 16.02 -8.13 11.63
CA LEU A 173 14.88 -7.73 12.46
C LEU A 173 14.50 -8.76 13.53
N ASN A 174 15.27 -9.83 13.72
CA ASN A 174 14.98 -10.98 14.61
C ASN A 174 13.63 -11.66 14.30
N LYS A 175 13.37 -11.95 13.03
CA LYS A 175 12.12 -12.50 12.51
C LYS A 175 12.38 -13.80 11.77
N SER A 176 11.39 -14.66 11.76
CA SER A 176 11.43 -15.96 11.08
C SER A 176 10.47 -15.91 9.91
N SER A 177 10.75 -16.65 8.83
CA SER A 177 9.88 -16.85 7.66
C SER A 177 8.44 -17.28 8.01
N SER A 178 8.23 -17.83 9.21
CA SER A 178 6.92 -18.09 9.81
C SER A 178 6.04 -16.84 10.00
N ARG A 179 6.60 -15.64 9.86
CA ARG A 179 5.99 -14.36 10.23
C ARG A 179 5.72 -13.42 9.06
N SER A 180 6.01 -13.83 7.83
CA SER A 180 5.76 -13.04 6.63
C SER A 180 5.14 -13.87 5.52
N HIS A 181 4.44 -13.20 4.60
CA HIS A 181 3.84 -13.84 3.43
C HIS A 181 4.69 -13.56 2.20
N GLY A 182 5.29 -14.58 1.60
CA GLY A 182 6.04 -14.47 0.35
C GLY A 182 5.11 -14.68 -0.85
N ILE A 183 5.12 -13.77 -1.82
CA ILE A 183 4.27 -13.82 -3.01
C ILE A 183 5.14 -13.67 -4.25
N LEU A 184 5.41 -14.78 -4.93
CA LEU A 184 5.98 -14.78 -6.27
C LEU A 184 4.84 -14.62 -7.26
N ARG A 185 4.95 -13.64 -8.16
CA ARG A 185 3.99 -13.42 -9.23
C ARG A 185 4.67 -13.60 -10.57
N ILE A 186 4.11 -14.49 -11.38
CA ILE A 186 4.46 -14.71 -12.78
C ILE A 186 3.36 -14.11 -13.65
N CYS A 187 3.71 -13.29 -14.63
CA CYS A 187 2.79 -12.70 -15.59
C CYS A 187 3.10 -13.22 -17.00
N VAL A 188 2.08 -13.73 -17.68
CA VAL A 188 2.13 -14.18 -19.08
C VAL A 188 1.04 -13.45 -19.86
N GLY A 189 1.44 -12.57 -20.78
CA GLY A 189 0.52 -11.61 -21.39
C GLY A 189 -0.20 -10.78 -20.33
N ASP A 190 -1.54 -10.88 -20.32
CA ASP A 190 -2.42 -10.19 -19.36
C ASP A 190 -2.85 -11.03 -18.17
N SER A 191 -2.44 -12.29 -18.13
CA SER A 191 -2.73 -13.21 -17.04
C SER A 191 -1.64 -13.16 -15.98
N LYS A 192 -2.03 -13.42 -14.72
CA LYS A 192 -1.11 -13.52 -13.58
C LYS A 192 -1.31 -14.83 -12.83
N LEU A 193 -0.22 -15.49 -12.47
CA LEU A 193 -0.15 -16.57 -11.51
C LEU A 193 0.52 -16.06 -10.24
N ASN A 194 -0.20 -16.08 -9.11
CA ASN A 194 0.39 -15.81 -7.80
C ASN A 194 0.69 -17.13 -7.08
N LEU A 195 1.95 -17.34 -6.68
CA LEU A 195 2.41 -18.45 -5.87
C LEU A 195 2.79 -17.92 -4.49
N ILE A 196 2.05 -18.34 -3.46
CA ILE A 196 2.06 -17.66 -2.16
C ILE A 196 2.43 -18.63 -1.04
N ASP A 197 3.50 -18.30 -0.32
CA ASP A 197 3.93 -18.95 0.92
C ASP A 197 3.50 -18.09 2.12
N LEU A 198 2.36 -18.43 2.73
CA LEU A 198 1.81 -17.67 3.86
C LEU A 198 2.61 -17.90 5.16
N ALA A 199 2.45 -16.96 6.09
CA ALA A 199 2.91 -17.09 7.47
C ALA A 199 2.25 -18.30 8.18
N GLY A 200 2.79 -18.70 9.34
CA GLY A 200 2.21 -19.74 10.20
C GLY A 200 0.83 -19.38 10.72
N SER A 201 -0.13 -20.31 10.62
CA SER A 201 -1.52 -20.11 11.08
C SER A 201 -1.73 -20.34 12.58
N GLU A 202 -0.70 -20.79 13.31
CA GLU A 202 -0.77 -21.08 14.74
C GLU A 202 -0.93 -19.82 15.61
N ASN A 203 -1.57 -20.00 16.77
CA ASN A 203 -1.79 -18.90 17.71
C ASN A 203 -0.51 -18.55 18.49
N ASN A 204 0.25 -17.59 17.99
CA ASN A 204 1.46 -17.06 18.65
C ASN A 204 1.24 -16.46 20.06
N ARG A 205 0.00 -16.26 20.52
CA ARG A 205 -0.31 -15.77 21.87
C ARG A 205 0.16 -16.69 23.00
N LYS A 206 0.43 -17.97 22.72
CA LYS A 206 0.96 -18.93 23.69
C LYS A 206 2.45 -18.75 24.01
N THR A 207 3.17 -17.87 23.30
CA THR A 207 4.65 -17.82 23.34
C THR A 207 5.25 -16.76 24.28
N GLY A 208 4.50 -16.17 25.20
CA GLY A 208 5.07 -15.27 26.22
C GLY A 208 5.80 -14.03 25.65
N ASN A 209 5.42 -13.57 24.45
CA ASN A 209 6.10 -12.46 23.79
C ASN A 209 5.75 -11.11 24.44
N GLU A 210 6.75 -10.41 24.98
CA GLU A 210 6.62 -9.03 25.50
C GLU A 210 7.10 -7.96 24.49
N GLY A 211 6.61 -6.73 24.62
CA GLY A 211 7.09 -5.54 23.88
C GLY A 211 6.76 -5.50 22.37
N ILE A 212 7.71 -5.06 21.54
CA ILE A 212 7.57 -4.89 20.06
C ILE A 212 7.15 -6.22 19.38
N ARG A 213 7.57 -7.36 19.96
CA ARG A 213 7.19 -8.70 19.50
C ARG A 213 5.70 -9.00 19.70
N LEU A 214 5.03 -8.37 20.67
CA LEU A 214 3.58 -8.50 20.89
C LEU A 214 2.79 -7.76 19.79
N THR A 215 3.18 -6.52 19.45
CA THR A 215 2.56 -5.76 18.35
C THR A 215 2.74 -6.43 17.00
N GLU A 216 3.91 -7.03 16.78
CA GLU A 216 4.20 -7.83 15.60
C GLU A 216 3.37 -9.12 15.56
N SER A 217 3.35 -9.90 16.66
CA SER A 217 2.55 -11.13 16.77
C SER A 217 1.06 -10.85 16.55
N ASN A 218 0.57 -9.70 17.00
CA ASN A 218 -0.81 -9.25 16.74
C ASN A 218 -1.06 -8.97 15.25
N ASN A 219 -0.11 -8.37 14.51
CA ASN A 219 -0.30 -8.03 13.09
C ASN A 219 -0.14 -9.22 12.13
N ILE A 220 0.71 -10.20 12.46
CA ILE A 220 0.85 -11.43 11.66
C ILE A 220 -0.43 -12.25 11.78
N ASN A 221 -0.84 -12.52 13.02
CA ASN A 221 -2.09 -13.22 13.30
C ASN A 221 -3.28 -12.43 12.75
N ARG A 222 -3.23 -11.10 12.72
CA ARG A 222 -4.28 -10.27 12.11
C ARG A 222 -4.50 -10.63 10.64
N SER A 223 -3.46 -10.74 9.83
CA SER A 223 -3.61 -11.03 8.39
C SER A 223 -4.32 -12.38 8.13
N LEU A 224 -3.93 -13.44 8.83
CA LEU A 224 -4.55 -14.77 8.71
C LEU A 224 -5.91 -14.86 9.41
N PHE A 225 -6.11 -14.14 10.52
CA PHE A 225 -7.41 -14.01 11.17
C PHE A 225 -8.41 -13.31 10.26
N VAL A 226 -8.01 -12.20 9.62
CA VAL A 226 -8.82 -11.48 8.64
C VAL A 226 -9.10 -12.37 7.42
N LEU A 227 -8.12 -13.18 6.96
CA LEU A 227 -8.34 -14.18 5.91
C LEU A 227 -9.45 -15.18 6.29
N GLY A 228 -9.43 -15.71 7.51
CA GLY A 228 -10.51 -16.54 8.04
C GLY A 228 -11.86 -15.82 8.08
N ASN A 229 -11.89 -14.54 8.47
CA ASN A 229 -13.11 -13.74 8.47
C ASN A 229 -13.65 -13.47 7.07
N VAL A 230 -12.78 -13.24 6.09
CA VAL A 230 -13.15 -13.10 4.67
C VAL A 230 -13.85 -14.37 4.18
N VAL A 231 -13.26 -15.55 4.43
CA VAL A 231 -13.86 -16.84 4.07
C VAL A 231 -15.25 -16.99 4.71
N ASN A 232 -15.36 -16.74 6.02
CA ASN A 232 -16.63 -16.86 6.73
C ASN A 232 -17.69 -15.86 6.23
N ALA A 233 -17.31 -14.61 5.95
CA ALA A 233 -18.21 -13.57 5.46
C ALA A 233 -18.75 -13.91 4.05
N ILE A 234 -17.90 -14.44 3.17
CA ILE A 234 -18.30 -14.91 1.83
C ILE A 234 -19.32 -16.04 1.95
N LEU A 235 -19.04 -17.06 2.79
CA LEU A 235 -19.93 -18.21 2.97
C LEU A 235 -21.28 -17.82 3.58
N LYS A 236 -21.28 -16.86 4.51
CA LYS A 236 -22.49 -16.28 5.10
C LYS A 236 -23.22 -15.31 4.16
N LYS A 237 -22.67 -15.03 2.97
CA LYS A 237 -23.17 -14.05 2.00
C LYS A 237 -23.40 -12.67 2.63
N GLU A 238 -22.45 -12.26 3.48
CA GLU A 238 -22.50 -10.93 4.11
C GLU A 238 -22.34 -9.84 3.04
N ASN A 239 -23.07 -8.73 3.18
CA ASN A 239 -23.04 -7.61 2.23
C ASN A 239 -21.65 -6.96 2.12
N ARG A 240 -20.85 -7.03 3.18
CA ARG A 240 -19.52 -6.42 3.24
C ARG A 240 -18.51 -7.45 3.70
N VAL A 241 -17.70 -7.94 2.77
CA VAL A 241 -16.56 -8.81 3.05
C VAL A 241 -15.34 -7.96 3.48
N PRO A 242 -14.66 -8.27 4.60
CA PRO A 242 -13.61 -7.44 5.20
C PRO A 242 -12.25 -7.53 4.49
N TYR A 243 -12.20 -7.54 3.15
CA TYR A 243 -10.93 -7.62 2.41
C TYR A 243 -9.95 -6.50 2.79
N ARG A 244 -10.47 -5.32 3.15
CA ARG A 244 -9.67 -4.12 3.46
C ARG A 244 -8.93 -4.17 4.80
N ASP A 245 -9.25 -5.13 5.66
CA ASP A 245 -8.76 -5.17 7.04
C ASP A 245 -7.32 -5.70 7.16
N SER A 246 -6.80 -6.30 6.08
CA SER A 246 -5.38 -6.66 5.88
C SER A 246 -4.92 -6.46 4.43
N LYS A 247 -3.65 -6.11 4.22
CA LYS A 247 -3.03 -6.05 2.87
C LYS A 247 -3.07 -7.39 2.14
N LEU A 248 -2.93 -8.50 2.86
CA LEU A 248 -2.97 -9.85 2.30
C LEU A 248 -4.35 -10.11 1.68
N THR A 249 -5.42 -9.88 2.45
CA THR A 249 -6.79 -10.12 1.97
C THR A 249 -7.20 -9.17 0.86
N ARG A 250 -6.65 -7.95 0.82
CA ARG A 250 -6.81 -7.07 -0.35
C ARG A 250 -6.14 -7.66 -1.59
N LEU A 251 -4.92 -8.19 -1.48
CA LEU A 251 -4.23 -8.83 -2.61
C LEU A 251 -4.95 -10.09 -3.09
N LEU A 252 -5.52 -10.86 -2.17
CA LEU A 252 -6.31 -12.08 -2.43
C LEU A 252 -7.78 -11.80 -2.79
N GLN A 253 -8.20 -10.53 -2.91
CA GLN A 253 -9.58 -10.19 -3.19
C GLN A 253 -10.06 -10.77 -4.53
N ASP A 254 -9.18 -10.84 -5.53
CA ASP A 254 -9.47 -11.48 -6.82
C ASP A 254 -9.55 -13.02 -6.70
N SER A 255 -8.86 -13.61 -5.72
CA SER A 255 -8.71 -15.06 -5.54
C SER A 255 -9.79 -15.69 -4.66
N LEU A 256 -10.46 -14.90 -3.81
CA LEU A 256 -11.47 -15.38 -2.86
C LEU A 256 -12.81 -14.72 -3.16
N GLY A 257 -13.68 -15.38 -3.92
CA GLY A 257 -14.96 -14.85 -4.40
C GLY A 257 -14.84 -13.87 -5.58
N GLY A 258 -13.67 -13.83 -6.23
CA GLY A 258 -13.32 -12.85 -7.25
C GLY A 258 -13.25 -13.40 -8.68
N ARG A 259 -12.23 -12.96 -9.43
CA ARG A 259 -12.05 -13.18 -10.88
C ARG A 259 -10.80 -14.02 -11.22
N SER A 260 -10.39 -14.90 -10.31
CA SER A 260 -9.19 -15.73 -10.44
C SER A 260 -9.55 -17.18 -10.10
N LEU A 261 -8.92 -18.15 -10.77
CA LEU A 261 -8.87 -19.51 -10.25
C LEU A 261 -8.04 -19.52 -8.97
N CYS A 262 -8.39 -20.36 -8.01
CA CYS A 262 -7.74 -20.38 -6.71
C CYS A 262 -7.57 -21.80 -6.21
N TYR A 263 -6.34 -22.11 -5.82
CA TYR A 263 -5.91 -23.40 -5.30
C TYR A 263 -5.32 -23.19 -3.90
N ILE A 264 -5.80 -23.94 -2.94
CA ILE A 264 -5.31 -23.92 -1.55
C ILE A 264 -4.58 -25.22 -1.29
N ILE A 265 -3.31 -25.13 -0.91
CA ILE A 265 -2.54 -26.27 -0.41
C ILE A 265 -2.45 -26.16 1.10
N ALA A 266 -3.27 -26.93 1.80
CA ALA A 266 -3.28 -26.99 3.26
C ALA A 266 -2.24 -28.00 3.75
N ASN A 267 -1.12 -27.47 4.26
CA ASN A 267 -0.03 -28.25 4.82
C ASN A 267 -0.34 -28.59 6.29
N VAL A 268 -0.43 -29.88 6.61
CA VAL A 268 -0.78 -30.37 7.95
C VAL A 268 0.33 -31.24 8.53
N ILE A 269 0.45 -31.21 9.85
CA ILE A 269 1.36 -32.07 10.61
C ILE A 269 0.56 -33.24 11.19
N ASN A 270 1.06 -34.45 11.01
CA ASN A 270 0.39 -35.68 11.43
C ASN A 270 0.87 -36.17 12.81
N ASP A 271 1.13 -35.26 13.75
CA ASP A 271 1.57 -35.59 15.10
C ASP A 271 0.54 -35.18 16.15
N ARG A 272 0.64 -35.80 17.33
CA ARG A 272 -0.30 -35.56 18.44
C ARG A 272 -0.20 -34.14 18.99
N LEU A 273 1.00 -33.55 18.98
CA LEU A 273 1.26 -32.24 19.57
C LEU A 273 0.64 -31.10 18.76
N ASN A 274 0.60 -31.23 17.43
CA ASN A 274 0.09 -30.19 16.52
C ASN A 274 -1.29 -30.53 15.93
N ILE A 275 -1.93 -31.61 16.39
CA ILE A 275 -3.22 -32.06 15.81
C ILE A 275 -4.31 -30.99 15.87
N GLY A 276 -4.32 -30.15 16.92
CA GLY A 276 -5.27 -29.03 17.03
C GLY A 276 -5.09 -27.97 15.95
N ASP A 277 -3.85 -27.66 15.57
CA ASP A 277 -3.55 -26.74 14.47
C ASP A 277 -3.85 -27.38 13.11
N SER A 278 -3.60 -28.69 12.96
CA SER A 278 -3.99 -29.45 11.78
C SER A 278 -5.51 -29.49 11.60
N ILE A 279 -6.30 -29.69 12.65
CA ILE A 279 -7.78 -29.62 12.61
C ILE A 279 -8.23 -28.23 12.16
N SER A 280 -7.62 -27.18 12.69
CA SER A 280 -7.93 -25.79 12.31
C SER A 280 -7.63 -25.53 10.83
N THR A 281 -6.52 -26.08 10.34
CA THR A 281 -6.08 -26.01 8.94
C THR A 281 -7.04 -26.75 8.00
N LEU A 282 -7.41 -27.99 8.33
CA LEU A 282 -8.40 -28.79 7.59
C LEU A 282 -9.76 -28.09 7.55
N SER A 283 -10.21 -27.51 8.67
CA SER A 283 -11.47 -26.77 8.75
C SER A 283 -11.45 -25.52 7.86
N PHE A 284 -10.35 -24.78 7.83
CA PHE A 284 -10.19 -23.62 6.95
C PHE A 284 -10.26 -24.01 5.47
N ALA A 285 -9.52 -25.05 5.06
CA ALA A 285 -9.51 -25.54 3.69
C ALA A 285 -10.90 -26.03 3.25
N SER A 286 -11.58 -26.83 4.10
CA SER A 286 -12.91 -27.36 3.84
C SER A 286 -13.97 -26.25 3.68
N LYS A 287 -13.86 -25.18 4.48
CA LYS A 287 -14.72 -23.99 4.33
C LYS A 287 -14.42 -23.25 3.04
N SER A 288 -13.15 -23.00 2.75
CA SER A 288 -12.72 -22.23 1.59
C SER A 288 -13.12 -22.89 0.27
N ARG A 289 -13.10 -24.21 0.19
CA ARG A 289 -13.56 -25.01 -0.96
C ARG A 289 -15.01 -24.70 -1.39
N LYS A 290 -15.86 -24.24 -0.46
CA LYS A 290 -17.26 -23.88 -0.73
C LYS A 290 -17.43 -22.50 -1.38
N ILE A 291 -16.35 -21.73 -1.51
CA ILE A 291 -16.36 -20.42 -2.18
C ILE A 291 -16.32 -20.65 -3.69
N VAL A 292 -17.14 -19.89 -4.41
CA VAL A 292 -17.23 -19.92 -5.88
C VAL A 292 -16.71 -18.60 -6.44
N ASN A 293 -15.74 -18.68 -7.33
CA ASN A 293 -15.15 -17.59 -8.10
C ASN A 293 -15.78 -17.53 -9.50
N ASN A 294 -15.69 -16.36 -10.14
CA ASN A 294 -16.10 -16.17 -11.52
C ASN A 294 -14.86 -16.26 -12.43
N GLU A 295 -14.80 -17.29 -13.27
CA GLU A 295 -13.73 -17.46 -14.24
C GLU A 295 -13.86 -16.41 -15.34
N ILE A 296 -12.80 -15.62 -15.50
CA ILE A 296 -12.76 -14.58 -16.52
C ILE A 296 -11.40 -14.60 -17.19
N ILE A 297 -11.43 -14.86 -18.50
CA ILE A 297 -10.28 -14.73 -19.38
C ILE A 297 -9.90 -13.26 -19.47
N CYS A 298 -8.62 -12.97 -19.27
CA CYS A 298 -8.05 -11.63 -19.43
C CYS A 298 -7.81 -11.36 -20.91
N ASN A 299 -8.86 -11.04 -21.65
CA ASN A 299 -8.75 -10.47 -23.00
C ASN A 299 -8.81 -8.96 -22.88
N ARG A 300 -7.66 -8.31 -22.65
CA ARG A 300 -7.57 -6.84 -22.72
C ARG A 300 -6.94 -6.43 -24.03
N SER A 301 -7.41 -5.35 -24.62
CA SER A 301 -6.69 -4.65 -25.68
C SER A 301 -5.31 -4.23 -25.16
N HIS A 302 -4.28 -4.19 -26.03
CA HIS A 302 -2.91 -3.82 -25.67
C HIS A 302 -2.79 -2.53 -24.81
N GLU A 303 -3.72 -1.58 -24.93
CA GLU A 303 -3.77 -0.36 -24.11
C GLU A 303 -4.16 -0.60 -22.63
N ASP A 304 -4.92 -1.65 -22.33
CA ASP A 304 -5.35 -2.03 -20.97
C ASP A 304 -4.52 -3.19 -20.38
N SER A 305 -3.54 -3.67 -21.15
CA SER A 305 -2.68 -4.80 -20.84
C SER A 305 -1.69 -4.48 -19.72
N PHE A 306 -1.21 -5.49 -19.00
CA PHE A 306 -0.16 -5.28 -17.98
C PHE A 306 1.12 -4.72 -18.60
N ALA A 307 1.45 -5.13 -19.83
CA ALA A 307 2.53 -4.55 -20.63
C ALA A 307 2.27 -3.07 -20.98
N GLY A 308 1.04 -2.71 -21.35
CA GLY A 308 0.63 -1.33 -21.63
C GLY A 308 0.69 -0.43 -20.39
N ILE A 309 0.35 -0.94 -19.21
CA ILE A 309 0.47 -0.21 -17.93
C ILE A 309 1.95 -0.01 -17.56
N VAL A 310 2.81 -0.99 -17.82
CA VAL A 310 4.27 -0.87 -17.58
C VAL A 310 4.92 0.10 -18.56
N ASP A 311 4.48 0.13 -19.82
CA ASP A 311 4.92 1.10 -20.82
C ASP A 311 4.39 2.51 -20.53
N GLU A 312 3.14 2.66 -20.09
CA GLU A 312 2.59 3.95 -19.63
C GLU A 312 3.31 4.46 -18.37
N GLU A 313 3.67 3.60 -17.41
CA GLU A 313 4.48 3.99 -16.25
C GLU A 313 5.91 4.40 -16.63
N LYS A 314 6.52 3.78 -17.66
CA LYS A 314 7.81 4.25 -18.23
C LYS A 314 7.65 5.61 -18.91
N CYS A 315 6.58 5.82 -19.67
CA CYS A 315 6.28 7.12 -20.29
C CYS A 315 5.97 8.22 -19.27
N LEU A 316 5.33 7.88 -18.15
CA LEU A 316 5.06 8.80 -17.02
C LEU A 316 6.31 9.08 -16.16
N ARG A 317 7.39 8.31 -16.33
CA ARG A 317 8.70 8.51 -15.67
C ARG A 317 9.66 9.39 -16.49
N MET A 318 9.29 9.84 -17.70
CA MET A 318 9.97 11.01 -18.26
C MET A 318 9.76 12.17 -17.29
N PRO A 319 10.82 12.87 -16.86
CA PRO A 319 10.64 13.96 -15.92
C PRO A 319 9.65 14.96 -16.54
N LEU A 320 8.60 15.27 -15.79
CA LEU A 320 7.76 16.47 -15.98
C LEU A 320 8.59 17.74 -15.69
N SER A 321 9.84 17.81 -16.15
CA SER A 321 10.75 18.94 -16.02
C SER A 321 10.98 19.62 -17.37
N VAL A 322 9.92 19.91 -18.12
CA VAL A 322 9.99 20.97 -19.14
C VAL A 322 8.68 21.77 -19.15
N LYS A 323 8.22 22.27 -17.99
CA LYS A 323 7.14 23.28 -17.94
C LYS A 323 7.30 24.31 -16.82
N THR A 324 8.50 24.86 -16.62
CA THR A 324 8.66 26.15 -15.93
C THR A 324 9.96 26.83 -16.36
N ASN A 325 10.01 27.36 -17.60
CA ASN A 325 10.78 28.58 -17.94
C ASN A 325 10.69 29.03 -19.42
N THR A 326 9.53 28.88 -20.07
CA THR A 326 9.26 29.50 -21.38
C THR A 326 8.29 30.69 -21.31
N ARG A 327 8.20 31.35 -20.14
CA ARG A 327 7.45 32.62 -20.00
C ARG A 327 8.32 33.88 -19.90
N PHE A 328 9.64 33.77 -20.03
CA PHE A 328 10.54 34.93 -19.99
C PHE A 328 11.36 35.19 -21.26
N ASN A 329 11.21 34.38 -22.33
CA ASN A 329 11.92 34.57 -23.60
C ASN A 329 11.00 34.47 -24.83
N MET A 330 9.83 35.14 -24.81
CA MET A 330 9.06 35.43 -26.03
C MET A 330 8.55 36.88 -26.07
N SER A 331 9.41 37.83 -25.71
CA SER A 331 9.23 39.26 -26.05
C SER A 331 10.10 39.69 -27.23
N ARG A 332 10.61 38.73 -28.01
CA ARG A 332 11.50 39.01 -29.15
C ARG A 332 11.32 38.00 -30.29
N ALA A 333 10.08 37.84 -30.74
CA ALA A 333 9.76 37.27 -32.04
C ALA A 333 8.51 37.99 -32.52
N GLU A 334 8.75 38.96 -33.39
CA GLU A 334 7.83 39.96 -33.88
C GLU A 334 6.65 39.35 -34.66
N GLY A 335 5.50 40.00 -34.51
CA GLY A 335 4.93 40.70 -35.65
C GLY A 335 4.68 39.90 -36.92
N TYR A 336 3.73 38.97 -36.90
CA TYR A 336 2.85 38.73 -38.05
C TYR A 336 1.43 38.43 -37.57
N LYS A 337 0.62 39.49 -37.49
CA LYS A 337 -0.85 39.36 -37.55
C LYS A 337 -1.22 39.00 -38.99
N LYS A 338 -2.03 37.96 -39.20
CA LYS A 338 -3.44 38.09 -39.61
C LYS A 338 -4.08 36.74 -39.98
N ASN A 339 -5.32 36.61 -39.51
CA ASN A 339 -6.44 35.83 -40.07
C ASN A 339 -6.48 34.31 -39.85
N GLY A 340 -6.93 33.94 -38.64
CA GLY A 340 -8.29 33.40 -38.44
C GLY A 340 -8.67 32.07 -39.10
N GLY A 341 -8.69 31.00 -38.31
CA GLY A 341 -9.36 29.74 -38.66
C GLY A 341 -8.91 28.51 -37.85
N ILE A 342 -8.76 28.64 -36.53
CA ILE A 342 -8.45 27.51 -35.63
C ILE A 342 -9.78 26.88 -35.19
N GLN A 343 -10.04 25.63 -35.60
CA GLN A 343 -10.53 24.54 -34.74
C GLN A 343 -10.79 23.29 -35.61
N ASN A 344 -9.82 22.36 -35.71
CA ASN A 344 -10.01 20.91 -35.90
C ASN A 344 -8.70 20.26 -36.37
N GLU A 345 -7.81 19.90 -35.44
CA GLU A 345 -6.76 18.91 -35.72
C GLU A 345 -6.25 18.23 -34.45
N TYR A 346 -7.16 17.97 -33.51
CA TYR A 346 -6.84 17.31 -32.24
C TYR A 346 -7.06 15.79 -32.27
N ASN A 347 -6.84 15.12 -33.41
CA ASN A 347 -7.02 13.66 -33.53
C ASN A 347 -6.22 12.96 -34.66
N TYR A 348 -5.08 13.51 -35.13
CA TYR A 348 -4.32 12.88 -36.23
C TYR A 348 -2.88 12.42 -35.88
N PHE A 349 -2.39 12.62 -34.66
CA PHE A 349 -1.01 12.27 -34.28
C PHE A 349 -0.84 11.00 -33.43
N ARG A 350 -1.77 10.05 -33.50
CA ARG A 350 -1.64 8.77 -32.79
C ARG A 350 -1.81 7.56 -33.70
N SER A 351 -1.01 7.50 -34.77
CA SER A 351 -0.70 6.23 -35.42
C SER A 351 0.60 6.33 -36.22
N LYS A 352 1.51 5.39 -35.96
CA LYS A 352 2.79 5.12 -36.66
C LYS A 352 3.97 6.04 -36.34
N ALA A 353 4.76 5.62 -35.36
CA ALA A 353 6.22 5.73 -35.40
C ALA A 353 6.83 4.58 -34.58
N CYS A 354 7.22 3.49 -35.24
CA CYS A 354 8.27 2.62 -34.72
C CYS A 354 9.59 3.36 -34.93
N ILE A 355 10.32 3.62 -33.84
CA ILE A 355 11.73 4.00 -33.94
C ILE A 355 12.51 2.70 -33.76
N GLN A 356 13.05 2.19 -34.86
CA GLN A 356 14.13 1.20 -34.80
C GLN A 356 15.44 1.98 -34.59
N PHE A 357 16.18 1.64 -33.53
CA PHE A 357 17.55 2.10 -33.35
C PHE A 357 18.47 1.03 -33.93
N ASP A 358 19.16 1.36 -35.01
CA ASP A 358 20.28 0.56 -35.51
C ASP A 358 21.57 1.09 -34.87
N ILE A 359 22.12 0.32 -33.94
CA ILE A 359 23.30 0.70 -33.16
C ILE A 359 24.51 0.36 -34.02
N GLU A 360 24.91 1.27 -34.91
CA GLU A 360 26.31 1.31 -35.38
C GLU A 360 26.74 2.55 -36.18
N ASN A 361 25.85 3.45 -36.66
CA ASN A 361 26.30 4.53 -37.57
C ASN A 361 25.64 5.93 -37.44
N ASP A 362 25.08 6.30 -36.27
CA ASP A 362 24.76 7.69 -35.86
C ASP A 362 24.20 8.62 -36.97
N LYS A 363 23.22 8.15 -37.76
CA LYS A 363 22.46 8.96 -38.71
C LYS A 363 20.97 8.62 -38.68
N VAL A 364 20.13 9.66 -38.60
CA VAL A 364 18.67 9.58 -38.66
C VAL A 364 18.20 9.76 -40.11
N LEU A 365 17.53 8.74 -40.67
CA LEU A 365 16.81 8.83 -41.95
C LEU A 365 15.33 8.52 -41.73
N LEU A 366 14.46 9.44 -42.15
CA LEU A 366 13.00 9.27 -42.17
C LEU A 366 12.56 8.79 -43.55
N SER A 367 12.00 7.58 -43.65
CA SER A 367 11.26 7.15 -44.84
C SER A 367 9.77 6.96 -44.51
N LEU A 368 8.91 7.55 -45.36
CA LEU A 368 7.45 7.48 -45.28
C LEU A 368 6.96 6.53 -46.36
N ASP A 369 6.40 5.37 -45.98
CA ASP A 369 5.69 4.51 -46.92
C ASP A 369 4.19 4.84 -46.92
N LYS A 370 3.72 5.26 -48.10
CA LYS A 370 2.33 5.57 -48.43
C LYS A 370 1.69 4.33 -49.05
N GLN A 371 0.65 3.76 -48.44
CA GLN A 371 -0.37 3.02 -49.21
C GLN A 371 -1.80 3.20 -48.63
N HIS A 372 -2.68 3.71 -49.52
CA HIS A 372 -4.08 3.35 -49.76
C HIS A 372 -5.16 3.74 -48.74
N GLN A 373 -6.42 4.05 -49.10
CA GLN A 373 -7.11 4.67 -50.25
C GLN A 373 -8.62 4.59 -49.90
N TYR A 374 -9.35 5.70 -50.11
CA TYR A 374 -10.79 5.87 -50.38
C TYR A 374 -11.91 5.19 -49.58
N GLY A 375 -12.91 6.02 -49.21
CA GLY A 375 -14.24 5.59 -48.79
C GLY A 375 -15.16 6.74 -48.41
N THR A 376 -15.61 7.52 -49.40
CA THR A 376 -16.62 8.58 -49.30
C THR A 376 -18.02 8.03 -48.96
N ARG A 377 -18.76 8.72 -48.07
CA ARG A 377 -20.24 8.79 -48.08
C ARG A 377 -20.77 10.02 -47.32
N THR A 378 -21.34 10.95 -48.07
CA THR A 378 -22.42 11.90 -47.69
C THR A 378 -23.73 11.11 -47.47
N ILE A 379 -24.78 11.51 -46.72
CA ILE A 379 -25.71 12.66 -46.80
C ILE A 379 -26.60 12.60 -45.52
N ALA A 380 -26.83 13.69 -44.76
CA ALA A 380 -28.12 14.41 -44.49
C ALA A 380 -28.20 14.60 -42.95
N GLY A 381 -28.58 15.73 -42.34
CA GLY A 381 -29.37 16.85 -42.79
C GLY A 381 -30.77 16.76 -42.16
N ASP A 382 -30.96 17.22 -40.90
CA ASP A 382 -32.24 17.80 -40.48
C ASP A 382 -32.19 18.66 -39.19
N LYS A 383 -32.77 19.86 -39.39
CA LYS A 383 -33.32 20.97 -38.59
C LYS A 383 -33.54 20.78 -37.07
N ILE A 384 -33.02 21.70 -36.23
CA ILE A 384 -33.68 22.93 -35.67
C ILE A 384 -34.94 22.66 -34.83
N SER A 385 -34.85 22.91 -33.52
CA SER A 385 -35.83 23.75 -32.80
C SER A 385 -35.19 24.43 -31.57
N ASN A 386 -35.28 25.75 -31.59
CA ASN A 386 -35.02 26.68 -30.49
C ASN A 386 -36.24 26.72 -29.56
N THR A 387 -36.02 26.76 -28.24
CA THR A 387 -36.79 27.64 -27.35
C THR A 387 -35.90 28.17 -26.24
N ASP A 388 -35.66 29.47 -26.30
CA ASP A 388 -35.12 30.33 -25.25
C ASP A 388 -35.99 30.36 -23.99
N LYS A 389 -35.35 30.51 -22.82
CA LYS A 389 -35.70 31.49 -21.77
C LYS A 389 -34.59 31.60 -20.71
N ARG A 390 -33.90 32.75 -20.71
CA ARG A 390 -33.00 33.30 -19.66
C ARG A 390 -33.83 34.09 -18.60
N PRO A 391 -33.25 34.83 -17.62
CA PRO A 391 -32.30 34.46 -16.54
C PRO A 391 -32.67 35.11 -15.16
N SER A 392 -32.09 34.67 -14.03
CA SER A 392 -31.81 35.58 -12.88
C SER A 392 -30.89 35.03 -11.77
N LYS A 393 -29.65 35.56 -11.76
CA LYS A 393 -28.78 36.04 -10.64
C LYS A 393 -28.76 35.37 -9.24
N ARG A 394 -27.55 34.90 -8.85
CA ARG A 394 -26.67 35.35 -7.72
C ARG A 394 -25.48 34.37 -7.61
N ILE A 395 -24.26 34.71 -8.05
CA ILE A 395 -23.13 35.42 -7.39
C ILE A 395 -22.53 34.71 -6.15
N ASN A 396 -21.21 34.44 -6.27
CA ASN A 396 -20.17 34.02 -5.31
C ASN A 396 -20.03 32.51 -5.05
N GLY A 397 -18.88 31.84 -5.22
CA GLY A 397 -17.53 32.27 -5.58
C GLY A 397 -16.57 31.07 -5.53
N ASN A 398 -15.62 31.06 -6.47
CA ASN A 398 -14.33 30.35 -6.55
C ASN A 398 -14.05 29.19 -5.59
N ASP A 399 -14.05 27.99 -6.15
CA ASP A 399 -12.86 27.19 -6.48
C ASP A 399 -11.55 27.52 -5.73
N SER A 400 -10.90 26.48 -5.17
CA SER A 400 -9.46 26.31 -4.83
C SER A 400 -9.28 25.54 -3.52
N GLY A 401 -9.39 24.21 -3.58
CA GLY A 401 -9.09 23.30 -2.47
C GLY A 401 -8.12 22.19 -2.87
N SER A 402 -7.27 22.45 -3.86
CA SER A 402 -6.08 21.67 -4.17
C SER A 402 -4.88 22.44 -3.61
N LEU A 403 -3.90 21.70 -3.05
CA LEU A 403 -2.67 22.17 -2.38
C LEU A 403 -2.95 22.58 -0.93
N ILE A 404 -2.71 21.76 0.09
CA ILE A 404 -1.40 21.24 0.50
C ILE A 404 -1.62 19.87 1.17
N LEU A 405 -1.36 18.79 0.45
CA LEU A 405 -1.17 17.44 1.00
C LEU A 405 0.10 16.84 0.39
N LYS A 406 1.19 17.59 0.52
CA LYS A 406 2.56 17.13 0.28
C LYS A 406 3.51 17.82 1.26
N SER A 407 3.42 17.38 2.51
CA SER A 407 4.47 17.33 3.53
C SER A 407 3.73 16.86 4.79
N ILE A 408 3.98 15.68 5.33
CA ILE A 408 5.16 15.37 6.11
C ILE A 408 5.23 13.84 6.21
N VAL A 409 6.29 13.30 5.64
CA VAL A 409 6.92 12.07 6.11
C VAL A 409 7.73 12.49 7.35
N ASP A 410 7.39 11.95 8.53
CA ASP A 410 8.33 11.40 9.53
C ASP A 410 7.65 11.18 10.90
N LYS A 411 8.08 10.10 11.57
CA LYS A 411 7.67 9.43 12.83
C LYS A 411 7.53 10.36 14.08
N PRO A 412 7.24 9.89 15.32
CA PRO A 412 6.66 8.66 15.90
C PRO A 412 5.41 9.02 16.77
N GLU A 413 5.02 8.22 17.77
CA GLU A 413 3.95 8.48 18.76
C GLU A 413 3.64 9.97 18.98
N ILE A 414 2.40 10.37 18.71
CA ILE A 414 1.93 11.71 19.08
C ILE A 414 1.75 11.71 20.61
N LEU A 415 2.82 12.04 21.32
CA LEU A 415 2.74 12.69 22.63
C LEU A 415 1.99 14.01 22.40
N LEU A 416 0.66 13.95 22.50
CA LEU A 416 -0.18 15.13 22.40
C LEU A 416 0.29 16.10 23.49
N SER A 417 0.81 17.25 23.07
CA SER A 417 1.21 18.31 23.99
C SER A 417 0.04 18.63 24.94
N PRO A 418 0.27 19.10 26.18
CA PRO A 418 -0.81 19.50 27.08
C PRO A 418 -1.82 20.45 26.43
N ARG A 419 -1.35 21.33 25.53
CA ARG A 419 -2.20 22.21 24.70
C ARG A 419 -3.04 21.46 23.67
N THR A 420 -2.52 20.38 23.08
CA THR A 420 -3.25 19.54 22.14
C THR A 420 -4.30 18.69 22.87
N LYS A 421 -3.99 18.19 24.07
CA LYS A 421 -4.97 17.53 24.96
C LYS A 421 -6.06 18.50 25.41
N GLU A 422 -5.71 19.72 25.80
CA GLU A 422 -6.66 20.77 26.19
C GLU A 422 -7.54 21.23 25.02
N LYS A 423 -6.99 21.36 23.80
CA LYS A 423 -7.77 21.64 22.58
C LYS A 423 -8.72 20.49 22.25
N SER A 424 -8.26 19.25 22.33
CA SER A 424 -9.11 18.08 22.10
C SER A 424 -10.21 17.95 23.15
N TYR A 425 -9.91 18.29 24.41
CA TYR A 425 -10.87 18.32 25.53
C TYR A 425 -11.87 19.47 25.42
N LYS A 426 -11.45 20.68 25.04
CA LYS A 426 -12.36 21.80 24.76
C LYS A 426 -13.22 21.53 23.51
N ALA A 427 -12.65 20.90 22.48
CA ALA A 427 -13.40 20.44 21.31
C ALA A 427 -14.38 19.31 21.65
N PHE A 428 -14.08 18.48 22.64
CA PHE A 428 -14.99 17.48 23.20
C PHE A 428 -16.14 18.16 23.95
N LEU A 429 -15.87 19.08 24.88
CA LEU A 429 -16.90 19.82 25.64
C LEU A 429 -17.82 20.64 24.72
N LYS A 430 -17.28 21.26 23.67
CA LYS A 430 -18.04 21.97 22.64
C LYS A 430 -18.90 21.05 21.77
N ARG A 431 -18.49 19.79 21.60
CA ARG A 431 -19.28 18.76 20.89
C ARG A 431 -20.33 18.11 21.78
N ALA A 432 -20.11 18.09 23.09
CA ALA A 432 -21.05 17.60 24.09
C ALA A 432 -22.15 18.61 24.43
N SER A 433 -21.93 19.91 24.18
CA SER A 433 -22.91 20.98 24.43
C SER A 433 -24.01 21.11 23.37
N GLY A 434 -24.25 20.05 22.59
CA GLY A 434 -25.39 19.95 21.68
C GLY A 434 -25.60 18.48 21.31
N PHE A 435 -26.86 18.07 21.15
CA PHE A 435 -27.33 16.79 20.58
C PHE A 435 -27.67 15.63 21.56
N GLU A 436 -28.77 15.81 22.29
CA GLU A 436 -30.03 15.02 22.34
C GLU A 436 -30.11 13.47 22.14
N SER A 437 -29.04 12.66 22.19
CA SER A 437 -29.24 11.20 22.26
C SER A 437 -28.30 10.44 23.20
N ALA A 438 -28.90 9.71 24.15
CA ALA A 438 -28.25 8.99 25.25
C ALA A 438 -27.21 7.94 24.81
N HIS A 439 -27.35 7.38 23.60
CA HIS A 439 -26.46 6.32 23.12
C HIS A 439 -25.04 6.82 22.78
N LYS A 440 -24.90 8.05 22.25
CA LYS A 440 -23.58 8.64 21.95
C LYS A 440 -22.88 9.18 23.19
N TYR A 441 -23.64 9.58 24.22
CA TYR A 441 -23.12 9.97 25.54
C TYR A 441 -22.45 8.78 26.25
N ARG A 442 -22.99 7.56 26.07
CA ARG A 442 -22.44 6.32 26.63
C ARG A 442 -21.05 5.96 26.06
N LEU A 443 -20.86 6.12 24.75
CA LEU A 443 -19.57 5.93 24.06
C LEU A 443 -18.52 6.94 24.52
N ALA A 444 -18.91 8.21 24.70
CA ALA A 444 -18.03 9.24 25.25
C ALA A 444 -17.61 8.96 26.71
N LEU A 445 -18.48 8.34 27.51
CA LEU A 445 -18.19 7.94 28.89
C LEU A 445 -17.21 6.77 28.98
N GLU A 446 -17.25 5.84 28.01
CA GLU A 446 -16.29 4.73 27.92
C GLU A 446 -14.87 5.21 27.59
N ASP A 447 -14.74 6.21 26.71
CA ASP A 447 -13.44 6.86 26.42
C ASP A 447 -12.91 7.62 27.64
N TYR A 448 -13.76 8.31 28.41
CA TYR A 448 -13.38 9.01 29.64
C TYR A 448 -12.91 8.04 30.75
N ARG A 449 -13.60 6.91 30.93
CA ARG A 449 -13.18 5.86 31.87
C ARG A 449 -11.85 5.22 31.48
N THR A 450 -11.56 5.13 30.19
CA THR A 450 -10.28 4.63 29.67
C THR A 450 -9.14 5.61 29.99
N ILE A 451 -9.41 6.91 29.95
CA ILE A 451 -8.46 7.96 30.36
C ILE A 451 -8.26 7.95 31.89
N GLN A 452 -9.32 7.74 32.69
CA GLN A 452 -9.22 7.62 34.14
C GLN A 452 -8.34 6.44 34.58
N LYS A 453 -8.49 5.26 33.95
CA LYS A 453 -7.65 4.08 34.21
C LYS A 453 -6.16 4.31 33.92
N PHE A 454 -5.82 5.26 33.05
CA PHE A 454 -4.43 5.67 32.77
C PHE A 454 -3.85 6.54 33.89
N CYS A 455 -4.69 7.31 34.60
CA CYS A 455 -4.28 8.18 35.71
C CYS A 455 -4.19 7.44 37.05
N ASP A 456 -4.93 6.36 37.24
CA ASP A 456 -4.93 5.55 38.47
C ASP A 456 -3.76 4.55 38.55
N ASN A 457 -2.92 4.49 37.52
CA ASN A 457 -1.74 3.62 37.51
C ASN A 457 -0.58 4.27 38.28
N GLU A 458 -0.31 3.75 39.47
CA GLU A 458 0.72 4.24 40.41
C GLU A 458 2.11 4.35 39.76
N PHE A 459 2.45 3.42 38.87
CA PHE A 459 3.72 3.42 38.12
C PHE A 459 3.81 4.60 37.14
N VAL A 460 2.71 4.94 36.48
CA VAL A 460 2.64 6.12 35.59
C VAL A 460 2.75 7.40 36.41
N ARG A 461 2.13 7.44 37.60
CA ARG A 461 2.19 8.58 38.52
C ARG A 461 3.60 8.85 39.02
N GLN A 462 4.31 7.81 39.47
CA GLN A 462 5.72 7.89 39.89
C GLN A 462 6.66 8.31 38.76
N LYS A 463 6.37 7.87 37.52
CA LYS A 463 7.15 8.26 36.33
C LYS A 463 6.89 9.69 35.89
N ILE A 464 5.68 10.23 36.11
CA ILE A 464 5.37 11.64 35.88
C ILE A 464 6.01 12.53 36.94
N GLU A 465 6.05 12.11 38.21
CA GLU A 465 6.73 12.86 39.28
C GLU A 465 8.25 12.89 39.08
N SER A 466 8.87 11.77 38.68
CA SER A 466 10.31 11.72 38.39
C SER A 466 10.70 12.53 37.14
N ILE A 467 9.81 12.67 36.17
CA ILE A 467 9.99 13.57 35.02
C ILE A 467 9.74 15.03 35.43
N GLY A 468 8.78 15.29 36.33
CA GLY A 468 8.44 16.63 36.81
C GLY A 468 9.57 17.32 37.59
N THR A 469 10.42 16.56 38.29
CA THR A 469 11.58 17.09 39.01
C THR A 469 12.74 17.44 38.07
N LEU A 470 12.89 16.74 36.94
CA LEU A 470 13.93 17.00 35.92
C LEU A 470 13.67 18.27 35.07
N PHE A 471 12.44 18.80 35.05
CA PHE A 471 12.07 19.96 34.22
C PHE A 471 11.77 21.27 34.98
N LYS A 472 12.04 21.36 36.29
CA LYS A 472 12.06 22.66 36.99
C LYS A 472 13.36 23.43 36.68
N LYS A 473 13.45 24.03 35.49
CA LYS A 473 14.26 25.25 35.31
C LYS A 473 13.39 26.45 35.71
N PRO A 474 13.88 27.38 36.56
CA PRO A 474 13.12 28.55 36.93
C PRO A 474 12.90 29.42 35.70
N LYS A 475 11.65 29.79 35.40
CA LYS A 475 11.37 30.92 34.52
C LYS A 475 11.85 32.18 35.22
N ARG A 476 13.04 32.68 34.87
CA ARG A 476 13.35 34.09 35.08
C ARG A 476 12.55 34.87 34.04
N ASN A 477 11.55 35.63 34.49
CA ASN A 477 11.00 36.71 33.67
C ASN A 477 12.11 37.76 33.55
N ILE A 478 12.70 37.87 32.37
CA ILE A 478 13.62 38.97 32.04
C ILE A 478 12.72 40.06 31.45
N GLU A 479 12.55 41.16 32.17
CA GLU A 479 12.00 42.40 31.63
C GLU A 479 12.97 42.89 30.55
N LEU A 480 12.53 42.92 29.28
CA LEU A 480 13.35 43.34 28.15
C LEU A 480 13.16 44.85 27.95
N THR A 481 14.24 45.62 28.06
CA THR A 481 14.20 47.06 27.81
C THR A 481 14.06 47.36 26.32
N LYS A 482 13.71 48.61 25.97
CA LYS A 482 13.63 49.03 24.55
C LYS A 482 14.98 48.93 23.84
N GLU A 483 16.08 49.15 24.56
CA GLU A 483 17.45 49.02 24.06
C GLU A 483 17.81 47.55 23.78
N ASP A 484 17.40 46.62 24.65
CA ASP A 484 17.61 45.18 24.42
C ASP A 484 16.88 44.68 23.18
N VAL A 485 15.66 45.19 22.96
CA VAL A 485 14.88 44.84 21.76
C VAL A 485 15.57 45.38 20.52
N LEU A 486 16.06 46.62 20.55
CA LEU A 486 16.78 47.21 19.42
C LEU A 486 18.07 46.43 19.10
N ALA A 487 18.81 46.02 20.12
CA ALA A 487 19.99 45.17 19.97
C ALA A 487 19.65 43.80 19.37
N ILE A 488 18.53 43.18 19.78
CA ILE A 488 18.07 41.91 19.22
C ILE A 488 17.68 42.06 17.74
N LEU A 489 17.02 43.15 17.37
CA LEU A 489 16.63 43.42 15.98
C LEU A 489 17.86 43.61 15.09
N ASN A 490 18.80 44.48 15.50
CA ASN A 490 19.99 44.80 14.72
C ASN A 490 21.04 43.69 14.69
N LYS A 491 20.97 42.71 15.59
CA LYS A 491 21.80 41.50 15.53
C LYS A 491 21.46 40.61 14.33
N GLY A 492 20.28 40.77 13.72
CA GLY A 492 19.87 40.01 12.53
C GLY A 492 19.74 38.50 12.76
N ASN A 493 19.70 38.04 14.02
CA ASN A 493 19.59 36.63 14.34
C ASN A 493 18.11 36.20 14.41
N PHE A 494 17.69 35.35 13.48
CA PHE A 494 16.32 34.88 13.35
C PHE A 494 15.73 34.33 14.66
N PHE A 495 16.50 33.51 15.39
CA PHE A 495 16.00 32.86 16.61
C PHE A 495 15.83 33.83 17.77
N ASP A 496 16.68 34.86 17.85
CA ASP A 496 16.57 35.89 18.88
C ASP A 496 15.40 36.84 18.58
N ILE A 497 15.23 37.24 17.32
CA ILE A 497 14.10 38.08 16.87
C ILE A 497 12.76 37.36 17.07
N LYS A 498 12.69 36.05 16.80
CA LYS A 498 11.48 35.23 17.02
C LYS A 498 11.08 35.12 18.49
N LYS A 499 12.00 35.33 19.44
CA LYS A 499 11.68 35.34 20.87
C LYS A 499 10.95 36.62 21.29
N LEU A 500 10.96 37.66 20.46
CA LEU A 500 10.26 38.90 20.76
C LEU A 500 8.73 38.68 20.79
N PRO A 501 8.03 39.32 21.75
CA PRO A 501 6.58 39.17 21.86
C PRO A 501 5.86 39.55 20.56
N LYS A 502 4.94 38.68 20.11
CA LYS A 502 4.10 38.87 18.92
C LYS A 502 4.85 38.99 17.58
N VAL A 503 6.13 38.64 17.55
CA VAL A 503 6.90 38.43 16.31
C VAL A 503 6.82 36.95 15.95
N GLY A 504 6.16 36.63 14.83
CA GLY A 504 6.07 35.26 14.30
C GLY A 504 7.04 35.05 13.14
N ASP A 505 7.17 33.81 12.68
CA ASP A 505 8.20 33.38 11.71
C ASP A 505 8.31 34.28 10.47
N LYS A 506 7.17 34.66 9.87
CA LYS A 506 7.16 35.55 8.70
C LYS A 506 7.70 36.95 9.00
N ARG A 507 7.42 37.50 10.19
CA ARG A 507 7.89 38.84 10.57
C ARG A 507 9.36 38.80 10.97
N ALA A 508 9.78 37.74 11.65
CA ALA A 508 11.19 37.53 11.99
C ALA A 508 12.05 37.45 10.74
N GLN A 509 11.59 36.72 9.71
CA GLN A 509 12.33 36.62 8.44
C GLN A 509 12.45 37.98 7.74
N VAL A 510 11.36 38.75 7.64
CA VAL A 510 11.39 40.09 7.02
C VAL A 510 12.33 41.06 7.74
N ILE A 511 12.42 40.98 9.08
CA ILE A 511 13.36 41.79 9.86
C ILE A 511 14.81 41.36 9.59
N VAL A 512 15.06 40.04 9.54
CA VAL A 512 16.39 39.49 9.24
C VAL A 512 16.85 39.88 7.84
N ASP A 513 15.97 39.77 6.84
CA ASP A 513 16.27 40.13 5.46
C ASP A 513 16.61 41.63 5.36
N PHE A 514 15.82 42.50 6.01
CA PHE A 514 16.09 43.95 6.07
C PHE A 514 17.46 44.29 6.68
N VAL A 515 17.85 43.59 7.75
CA VAL A 515 19.16 43.80 8.41
C VAL A 515 20.31 43.22 7.58
N ASN A 516 20.10 42.08 6.92
CA ASN A 516 21.09 41.47 6.03
C ASN A 516 21.33 42.30 4.75
N GLU A 517 20.37 43.14 4.35
CA GLU A 517 20.54 44.14 3.29
C GLU A 517 21.36 45.37 3.74
N GLY A 518 21.87 45.37 4.98
CA GLY A 518 22.74 46.43 5.52
C GLY A 518 21.99 47.56 6.22
N ASN A 519 20.68 47.44 6.40
CA ASN A 519 19.88 48.43 7.11
C ASN A 519 19.91 48.17 8.61
N LEU A 520 19.90 49.24 9.41
CA LEU A 520 19.82 49.15 10.87
C LEU A 520 18.59 49.93 11.35
N PHE A 521 17.98 49.44 12.43
CA PHE A 521 16.94 50.17 13.15
C PHE A 521 17.61 51.10 14.15
N GLU A 522 17.32 52.39 14.09
CA GLU A 522 17.79 53.37 15.07
C GLU A 522 16.83 53.43 16.26
N THR A 523 15.55 53.17 16.02
CA THR A 523 14.51 53.08 17.04
C THR A 523 13.60 51.89 16.81
N VAL A 524 12.96 51.38 17.87
CA VAL A 524 11.98 50.29 17.73
C VAL A 524 10.73 50.73 16.94
N ALA A 525 10.51 52.04 16.76
CA ALA A 525 9.45 52.57 15.92
C ALA A 525 9.72 52.38 14.42
N ASP A 526 10.99 52.18 14.03
CA ASP A 526 11.42 51.99 12.64
C ASP A 526 10.92 50.66 12.06
N LEU A 527 10.42 49.75 12.90
CA LEU A 527 9.65 48.59 12.45
C LEU A 527 8.41 48.99 11.63
N LYS A 528 7.97 50.26 11.68
CA LYS A 528 6.90 50.81 10.82
C LYS A 528 7.30 50.89 9.35
N LEU A 529 8.60 50.84 9.04
CA LEU A 529 9.11 50.73 7.67
C LEU A 529 8.77 49.36 7.06
N LEU A 530 8.66 48.32 7.89
CA LEU A 530 8.42 46.94 7.45
C LEU A 530 6.99 46.45 7.70
N PHE A 531 6.31 47.00 8.71
CA PHE A 531 5.00 46.52 9.14
C PHE A 531 4.02 47.65 9.38
N SER A 532 2.72 47.38 9.20
CA SER A 532 1.66 48.35 9.50
C SER A 532 1.73 48.84 10.95
N THR A 533 1.34 50.09 11.20
CA THR A 533 1.26 50.71 12.53
C THR A 533 0.56 49.84 13.57
N LYS A 534 -0.58 49.22 13.23
CA LYS A 534 -1.30 48.29 14.13
C LYS A 534 -0.45 47.11 14.64
N VAL A 535 0.46 46.60 13.80
CA VAL A 535 1.34 45.47 14.14
C VAL A 535 2.47 45.95 15.04
N VAL A 536 3.09 47.07 14.70
CA VAL A 536 4.21 47.64 15.48
C VAL A 536 3.73 48.09 16.86
N ASP A 537 2.59 48.77 16.93
CA ASP A 537 2.00 49.21 18.20
C ASP A 537 1.65 48.01 19.08
N SER A 538 1.19 46.90 18.48
CA SER A 538 0.93 45.67 19.23
C SER A 538 2.21 44.99 19.74
N ILE A 539 3.34 45.10 19.05
CA ILE A 539 4.64 44.57 19.50
C ILE A 539 5.17 45.45 20.63
N LEU A 540 5.16 46.77 20.45
CA LEU A 540 5.59 47.76 21.43
C LEU A 540 4.76 47.69 22.73
N LEU A 541 3.43 47.59 22.64
CA LEU A 541 2.55 47.43 23.80
C LEU A 541 2.80 46.12 24.57
N SER A 542 3.30 45.09 23.90
CA SER A 542 3.63 43.82 24.56
C SER A 542 5.02 43.78 25.17
N ILE A 543 5.89 44.70 24.74
CA ILE A 543 7.20 44.95 25.35
C ILE A 543 7.03 45.87 26.56
N SER A 544 6.16 46.88 26.49
CA SER A 544 5.95 47.86 27.59
C SER A 544 5.06 47.38 28.73
N LYS A 545 4.31 46.29 28.56
CA LYS A 545 3.38 45.71 29.57
C LYS A 545 3.99 44.55 30.37
N ARG A 546 5.29 44.28 30.20
CA ARG A 546 5.93 43.08 30.75
C ARG A 546 7.11 43.39 31.60
#